data_AF-A0A0D2H647-F1
#
_entry.id   AF-A0A0D2H647-F1
#
_cell.length_a   1.000
_cell.length_b   1.000
_cell.length_c   1.000
_cell.angle_alpha   90.00
_cell.angle_beta   90.00
_cell.angle_gamma   90.00
#
_symmetry.space_group_name_H-M   'P 1'
#
loop_
_entity.id
_entity.type
_entity.pdbx_description
1 polymer ?
#
loop_
_entity_poly.entity_id
_entity_poly.type
_entity_poly.pdbx_seq_one_letter_code
_entity_poly.pdbx_strand_id
1 'polypeptide(L)'
;MSFGFSIGDIILLGQLSYKLYDTLTTGRRNASRELQELSDVLFGLNCALGHLRHVAGDISKAASTSLSNDSHGREMQQALDQMVQNCAVTLDDLDNVTKKYREGATVSENNENNEGVESGAGSGSGKGQKRRKVFKNAIASNWAKIRWDIDKDSLKAYRDKLQAHINAINLVLSTFHWSATEKIHAHNKAQAEKIQQYHDDMVKSNSSLALLVEAMHSMMLEPTRTTPHSAQMDIENSFRGLSGLAAEPPPPVGPKSVPSPVIRSVAAHRVPLGMSDMRSTFAGLAASSIAPGIPQHTPSLLFRAMPAVDAAATAPPLVIRHRVPPKPRKELPPEIVAINIKRQTQGAKALADLKQSLTPKPQPSFLKPVVPTVPQLLEGLKYVFSPLPRSTSRQLEAARRMRIRELELWIQSLDHLISSSAISYAPSTNNKAAVTVSDQCTDLVGLLSEMNKAIESSSENMRDMVYEGFSAARVDHVLDKVLTWTKSIRAQKEVEEFMEERSDWRDTH
;
A
#
# COMPACT_ATOMS: atom_id res chain seq x y z
N MET A 1 -11.57 25.99 -32.29
CA MET A 1 -11.39 24.63 -31.72
C MET A 1 -11.56 24.79 -30.24
N SER A 2 -12.59 24.20 -29.64
CA SER A 2 -12.69 24.14 -28.18
C SER A 2 -11.45 23.40 -27.67
N PHE A 3 -10.70 24.03 -26.77
CA PHE A 3 -9.64 23.34 -26.05
C PHE A 3 -10.23 22.07 -25.43
N GLY A 4 -9.45 20.99 -25.41
CA GLY A 4 -9.78 19.77 -24.66
C GLY A 4 -10.02 20.07 -23.17
N PHE A 5 -10.29 19.04 -22.36
CA PHE A 5 -10.89 19.09 -21.02
C PHE A 5 -10.80 20.46 -20.32
N SER A 6 -11.93 20.97 -19.84
CA SER A 6 -11.94 22.17 -19.02
C SER A 6 -11.54 21.83 -17.58
N ILE A 7 -10.93 22.78 -16.87
CA ILE A 7 -10.82 22.71 -15.39
C ILE A 7 -12.22 22.50 -14.78
N GLY A 8 -13.27 23.01 -15.43
CA GLY A 8 -14.67 22.76 -15.07
C GLY A 8 -15.05 21.27 -15.11
N ASP A 9 -14.56 20.51 -16.09
CA ASP A 9 -14.86 19.08 -16.22
C ASP A 9 -14.25 18.30 -15.05
N ILE A 10 -13.00 18.60 -14.69
CA ILE A 10 -12.33 18.00 -13.53
C ILE A 10 -13.10 18.28 -12.24
N ILE A 11 -13.63 19.51 -12.07
CA ILE A 11 -14.45 19.88 -10.91
C ILE A 11 -15.76 19.08 -10.89
N LEU A 12 -16.45 18.95 -12.02
CA LEU A 12 -17.69 18.18 -12.13
C LEU A 12 -17.46 16.70 -11.82
N LEU A 13 -16.35 16.11 -12.28
CA LEU A 13 -15.98 14.74 -11.93
C LEU A 13 -15.65 14.57 -10.45
N GLY A 14 -14.96 15.54 -9.84
CA GLY A 14 -14.73 15.56 -8.39
C GLY A 14 -16.06 15.59 -7.61
N GLN A 15 -17.00 16.44 -8.02
CA GLN A 15 -18.33 16.50 -7.39
C GLN A 15 -19.13 15.20 -7.57
N LEU A 16 -19.10 14.61 -8.76
CA LEU A 16 -19.80 13.35 -9.04
C LEU A 16 -19.22 12.19 -8.22
N SER A 17 -17.89 12.06 -8.18
CA SER A 17 -17.21 11.04 -7.37
C SER A 17 -17.51 11.19 -5.88
N TYR A 18 -17.51 12.42 -5.34
CA TYR A 18 -17.87 12.67 -3.94
C TYR A 18 -19.35 12.38 -3.64
N LYS A 19 -20.27 12.74 -4.53
CA LYS A 19 -21.69 12.42 -4.40
C LYS A 19 -21.94 10.91 -4.39
N LEU A 20 -21.23 10.16 -5.23
CA LEU A 20 -21.28 8.70 -5.24
C LEU A 20 -20.71 8.12 -3.93
N TYR A 21 -19.55 8.60 -3.49
CA TYR A 21 -18.96 8.24 -2.20
C TYR A 21 -19.94 8.45 -1.03
N ASP A 22 -20.55 9.63 -0.94
CA ASP A 22 -21.52 9.98 0.12
C ASP A 22 -22.76 9.07 0.08
N THR A 23 -23.27 8.78 -1.13
CA THR A 23 -24.39 7.84 -1.32
C THR A 23 -24.04 6.43 -0.85
N LEU A 24 -22.83 5.95 -1.11
CA LEU A 24 -22.41 4.59 -0.77
C LEU A 24 -22.10 4.44 0.74
N THR A 25 -21.63 5.50 1.38
CA THR A 25 -21.26 5.50 2.81
C THR A 25 -22.44 5.81 3.74
N THR A 26 -23.43 6.56 3.28
CA THR A 26 -24.62 6.89 4.07
C THR A 26 -25.48 5.65 4.33
N GLY A 27 -25.59 5.24 5.60
CA GLY A 27 -26.51 4.17 6.04
C GLY A 27 -25.88 2.79 6.27
N ARG A 28 -24.55 2.65 6.17
CA ARG A 28 -23.89 1.33 6.20
C ARG A 28 -22.81 1.23 7.28
N ARG A 29 -23.21 0.87 8.49
CA ARG A 29 -22.29 0.16 9.40
C ARG A 29 -21.99 -1.27 8.91
N ASN A 30 -22.80 -1.79 7.99
CA ASN A 30 -22.74 -3.15 7.45
C ASN A 30 -22.71 -3.14 5.90
N ALA A 31 -21.92 -2.25 5.27
CA ALA A 31 -21.68 -2.34 3.83
C ALA A 31 -21.05 -3.71 3.51
N SER A 32 -21.36 -4.28 2.35
CA SER A 32 -20.53 -5.37 1.84
C SER A 32 -19.11 -4.86 1.61
N ARG A 33 -18.11 -5.72 1.78
CA ARG A 33 -16.69 -5.39 1.63
C ARG A 33 -16.39 -4.70 0.29
N GLU A 34 -16.93 -5.24 -0.80
CA GLU A 34 -16.77 -4.68 -2.15
C GLU A 34 -17.24 -3.23 -2.26
N LEU A 35 -18.30 -2.88 -1.54
CA LEU A 35 -18.83 -1.53 -1.55
C LEU A 35 -18.00 -0.58 -0.69
N GLN A 36 -17.43 -1.07 0.42
CA GLN A 36 -16.46 -0.32 1.21
C GLN A 36 -15.22 -0.03 0.35
N GLU A 37 -14.69 -1.04 -0.33
CA GLU A 37 -13.54 -0.88 -1.24
C GLU A 37 -13.85 0.05 -2.41
N LEU A 38 -15.05 -0.02 -3.00
CA LEU A 38 -15.49 0.94 -4.02
C LEU A 38 -15.59 2.36 -3.47
N SER A 39 -16.06 2.53 -2.22
CA SER A 39 -16.10 3.84 -1.56
C SER A 39 -14.71 4.41 -1.32
N ASP A 40 -13.74 3.57 -0.93
CA ASP A 40 -12.35 3.97 -0.75
C ASP A 40 -11.72 4.40 -2.09
N VAL A 41 -12.01 3.67 -3.16
CA VAL A 41 -11.55 4.02 -4.52
C VAL A 41 -12.20 5.33 -5.01
N LEU A 42 -13.49 5.56 -4.78
CA LEU A 42 -14.14 6.82 -5.14
C LEU A 42 -13.58 8.02 -4.36
N PHE A 43 -13.28 7.83 -3.07
CA PHE A 43 -12.62 8.85 -2.27
C PHE A 43 -11.20 9.13 -2.77
N GLY A 44 -10.43 8.08 -3.09
CA GLY A 44 -9.11 8.18 -3.72
C GLY A 44 -9.14 8.92 -5.06
N LEU A 45 -10.16 8.65 -5.89
CA LEU A 45 -10.38 9.34 -7.16
C LEU A 45 -10.70 10.82 -6.96
N ASN A 46 -11.58 11.17 -6.00
CA ASN A 46 -11.86 12.56 -5.67
C ASN A 46 -10.58 13.30 -5.24
N CYS A 47 -9.71 12.66 -4.44
CA CYS A 47 -8.41 13.22 -4.07
C CYS A 47 -7.49 13.41 -5.29
N ALA A 48 -7.39 12.40 -6.16
CA ALA A 48 -6.56 12.46 -7.37
C ALA A 48 -7.03 13.55 -8.36
N LEU A 49 -8.35 13.68 -8.57
CA LEU A 49 -8.95 14.76 -9.36
C LEU A 49 -8.74 16.13 -8.70
N GLY A 50 -8.78 16.18 -7.37
CA GLY A 50 -8.40 17.35 -6.58
C GLY A 50 -6.98 17.80 -6.91
N HIS A 51 -5.99 16.90 -6.85
CA HIS A 51 -4.60 17.22 -7.21
C HIS A 51 -4.47 17.62 -8.69
N LEU A 52 -5.14 16.89 -9.58
CA LEU A 52 -5.16 17.19 -11.01
C LEU A 52 -5.69 18.59 -11.29
N ARG A 53 -6.76 19.02 -10.62
CA ARG A 53 -7.30 20.37 -10.73
C ARG A 53 -6.26 21.45 -10.42
N HIS A 54 -5.42 21.23 -9.42
CA HIS A 54 -4.40 22.23 -9.02
C HIS A 54 -3.31 22.37 -10.08
N VAL A 55 -2.89 21.28 -10.71
CA VAL A 55 -1.84 21.31 -11.74
C VAL A 55 -2.37 21.56 -13.15
N ALA A 56 -3.65 21.30 -13.43
CA ALA A 56 -4.25 21.41 -14.76
C ALA A 56 -4.10 22.81 -15.35
N GLY A 57 -4.18 23.86 -14.52
CA GLY A 57 -3.93 25.23 -14.95
C GLY A 57 -2.49 25.46 -15.42
N ASP A 58 -1.51 24.86 -14.74
CA ASP A 58 -0.10 24.96 -15.10
C ASP A 58 0.24 24.10 -16.31
N ILE A 59 -0.36 22.90 -16.44
CA ILE A 59 -0.26 22.04 -17.62
C ILE A 59 -0.81 22.76 -18.85
N SER A 60 -2.00 23.36 -18.75
CA SER A 60 -2.64 24.10 -19.83
C SER A 60 -1.82 25.32 -20.26
N LYS A 61 -1.28 26.08 -19.30
CA LYS A 61 -0.35 27.19 -19.57
C LYS A 61 0.92 26.69 -20.25
N ALA A 62 1.53 25.62 -19.75
CA ALA A 62 2.75 25.04 -20.31
C ALA A 62 2.53 24.59 -21.77
N ALA A 63 1.42 23.90 -22.05
CA ALA A 63 1.03 23.49 -23.39
C ALA A 63 0.78 24.69 -24.33
N SER A 64 0.16 25.76 -23.81
CA SER A 64 -0.10 26.99 -24.57
C SER A 64 1.18 27.79 -24.83
N THR A 65 2.13 27.83 -23.89
CA THR A 65 3.41 28.54 -24.08
C THR A 65 4.34 27.83 -25.04
N SER A 66 4.18 26.51 -25.24
CA SER A 66 5.03 25.70 -26.12
C SER A 66 4.71 25.86 -27.62
N LEU A 67 4.15 27.01 -27.99
CA LEU A 67 3.47 27.31 -29.25
C LEU A 67 4.29 27.07 -30.52
N SER A 68 5.60 26.80 -30.43
CA SER A 68 6.45 26.74 -31.62
C SER A 68 7.13 25.40 -31.93
N ASN A 69 7.25 24.39 -31.05
CA ASN A 69 7.88 23.10 -31.45
C ASN A 69 7.71 21.90 -30.50
N ASP A 70 7.13 22.04 -29.30
CA ASP A 70 7.14 20.94 -28.33
C ASP A 70 5.93 20.00 -28.54
N SER A 71 6.13 18.92 -29.30
CA SER A 71 5.11 17.89 -29.50
C SER A 71 4.65 17.26 -28.18
N HIS A 72 5.55 17.20 -27.19
CA HIS A 72 5.32 16.54 -25.92
C HIS A 72 4.20 17.20 -25.10
N GLY A 73 4.15 18.54 -25.07
CA GLY A 73 3.10 19.26 -24.35
C GLY A 73 1.71 19.01 -24.91
N ARG A 74 1.58 18.89 -26.24
CA ARG A 74 0.30 18.59 -26.89
C ARG A 74 -0.11 17.13 -26.70
N GLU A 75 0.83 16.19 -26.81
CA GLU A 75 0.57 14.76 -26.55
C GLU A 75 0.12 14.53 -25.10
N MET A 76 0.77 15.19 -24.14
CA MET A 76 0.37 15.13 -22.72
C MET A 76 -1.03 15.71 -22.51
N GLN A 77 -1.34 16.85 -23.14
CA GLN A 77 -2.67 17.44 -23.06
C GLN A 77 -3.75 16.49 -23.64
N GLN A 78 -3.50 15.89 -24.80
CA GLN A 78 -4.40 14.91 -25.42
C GLN A 78 -4.58 13.65 -24.58
N ALA A 79 -3.52 13.13 -23.98
CA ALA A 79 -3.60 12.00 -23.06
C ALA A 79 -4.46 12.34 -21.84
N LEU A 80 -4.33 13.56 -21.32
CA LEU A 80 -5.12 14.04 -20.20
C LEU A 80 -6.59 14.25 -20.58
N ASP A 81 -6.86 14.80 -21.77
CA ASP A 81 -8.21 14.90 -22.36
C ASP A 81 -8.89 13.53 -22.39
N GLN A 82 -8.20 12.54 -22.95
CA GLN A 82 -8.74 11.19 -23.06
C GLN A 82 -8.97 10.53 -21.70
N MET A 83 -8.06 10.73 -20.75
CA MET A 83 -8.17 10.19 -19.40
C MET A 83 -9.36 10.79 -18.64
N VAL A 84 -9.52 12.12 -18.70
CA VAL A 84 -10.66 12.83 -18.07
C VAL A 84 -11.97 12.36 -18.70
N GLN A 85 -12.03 12.23 -20.03
CA GLN A 85 -13.23 11.73 -20.72
C GLN A 85 -13.57 10.29 -20.35
N ASN A 86 -12.58 9.39 -20.28
CA ASN A 86 -12.80 8.00 -19.89
C ASN A 86 -13.28 7.88 -18.43
N CYS A 87 -12.73 8.72 -17.55
CA CYS A 87 -13.16 8.83 -16.16
C CYS A 87 -14.61 9.31 -16.07
N ALA A 88 -14.99 10.31 -16.88
CA ALA A 88 -16.36 10.81 -16.97
C ALA A 88 -17.38 9.73 -17.35
N VAL A 89 -17.10 8.97 -18.41
CA VAL A 89 -17.96 7.86 -18.84
C VAL A 89 -18.10 6.81 -17.74
N THR A 90 -16.99 6.46 -17.07
CA THR A 90 -16.99 5.45 -16.00
C THR A 90 -17.82 5.90 -14.79
N LEU A 91 -17.71 7.17 -14.39
CA LEU A 91 -18.47 7.73 -13.27
C LEU A 91 -19.95 7.93 -13.61
N ASP A 92 -20.29 8.32 -14.84
CA ASP A 92 -21.67 8.44 -15.31
C ASP A 92 -22.36 7.06 -15.36
N ASP A 93 -21.67 6.04 -15.89
CA ASP A 93 -22.14 4.65 -15.87
C ASP A 93 -22.41 4.19 -14.43
N LEU A 94 -21.50 4.49 -13.50
CA LEU A 94 -21.66 4.14 -12.09
C LEU A 94 -22.81 4.92 -11.44
N ASP A 95 -23.00 6.22 -11.73
CA ASP A 95 -24.15 6.99 -11.24
C ASP A 95 -25.47 6.46 -11.80
N ASN A 96 -25.50 6.06 -13.06
CA ASN A 96 -26.66 5.44 -13.69
C ASN A 96 -27.01 4.07 -13.06
N VAL A 97 -25.99 3.25 -12.77
CA VAL A 97 -26.18 1.98 -12.06
C VAL A 97 -26.69 2.23 -10.65
N THR A 98 -26.04 3.11 -9.87
CA THR A 98 -26.45 3.44 -8.49
C THR A 98 -27.82 4.15 -8.40
N LYS A 99 -28.18 4.95 -9.41
CA LYS A 99 -29.47 5.65 -9.49
C LYS A 99 -30.65 4.68 -9.56
N LYS A 100 -30.55 3.60 -10.33
CA LYS A 100 -31.57 2.54 -10.38
C LYS A 100 -31.85 1.94 -8.99
N TYR A 101 -30.82 1.87 -8.14
CA TYR A 101 -30.95 1.40 -6.77
C TYR A 101 -31.56 2.45 -5.82
N ARG A 102 -31.18 3.73 -5.95
CA ARG A 102 -31.77 4.83 -5.16
C ARG A 102 -33.26 5.01 -5.44
N GLU A 103 -33.65 4.99 -6.71
CA GLU A 103 -35.05 5.15 -7.11
C GLU A 103 -35.91 3.99 -6.59
N GLY A 104 -35.40 2.76 -6.65
CA GLY A 104 -36.09 1.58 -6.11
C GLY A 104 -36.35 1.62 -4.59
N ALA A 105 -35.48 2.29 -3.82
CA ALA A 105 -35.68 2.47 -2.38
C ALA A 105 -36.80 3.48 -2.05
N THR A 106 -36.91 4.56 -2.83
CA THR A 106 -37.89 5.65 -2.55
C THR A 106 -39.34 5.31 -2.89
N VAL A 107 -39.59 4.39 -3.83
CA VAL A 107 -40.96 4.02 -4.24
C VAL A 107 -41.75 3.35 -3.10
N SER A 108 -41.08 2.80 -2.08
CA SER A 108 -41.76 2.13 -0.97
C SER A 108 -42.39 3.08 0.06
N GLU A 109 -41.99 4.35 0.13
CA GLU A 109 -42.46 5.27 1.17
C GLU A 109 -43.64 6.16 0.72
N ASN A 110 -43.74 6.49 -0.57
CA ASN A 110 -44.74 7.47 -1.04
C ASN A 110 -46.15 6.93 -1.22
N ASN A 111 -46.37 5.62 -1.09
CA ASN A 111 -47.70 5.02 -1.31
C ASN A 111 -48.58 4.97 -0.05
N GLU A 112 -48.13 5.52 1.09
CA GLU A 112 -48.90 5.46 2.36
C GLU A 112 -49.69 6.72 2.70
N ASN A 113 -49.52 7.82 1.96
CA ASN A 113 -50.11 9.11 2.33
C ASN A 113 -51.37 9.52 1.53
N ASN A 114 -51.95 8.62 0.72
CA ASN A 114 -53.09 8.97 -0.15
C ASN A 114 -54.42 8.23 0.13
N GLU A 115 -54.56 7.53 1.27
CA GLU A 115 -55.87 7.07 1.78
C GLU A 115 -56.30 7.97 2.95
N GLY A 116 -56.74 9.18 2.61
CA GLY A 116 -57.18 10.19 3.56
C GLY A 116 -58.52 10.82 3.17
N VAL A 117 -59.57 10.04 2.96
CA VAL A 117 -60.98 10.49 2.97
C VAL A 117 -61.85 9.28 3.36
N GLU A 118 -62.08 9.04 4.64
CA GLU A 118 -63.25 9.48 5.44
C GLU A 118 -64.21 8.31 5.73
N SER A 119 -64.42 8.11 7.04
CA SER A 119 -65.73 7.81 7.64
C SER A 119 -66.34 6.43 7.41
N GLY A 120 -65.90 5.46 8.22
CA GLY A 120 -66.64 4.23 8.47
C GLY A 120 -66.27 3.62 9.82
N ALA A 121 -67.05 3.95 10.86
CA ALA A 121 -66.89 3.44 12.21
C ALA A 121 -67.11 1.90 12.24
N GLY A 122 -66.02 1.14 12.21
CA GLY A 122 -66.02 -0.33 12.26
C GLY A 122 -64.96 -0.84 13.21
N SER A 123 -65.40 -1.13 14.43
CA SER A 123 -64.63 -1.67 15.55
C SER A 123 -63.87 -2.97 15.21
N GLY A 124 -62.56 -2.99 15.50
CA GLY A 124 -61.92 -4.20 16.07
C GLY A 124 -61.11 -5.16 15.17
N SER A 125 -60.03 -4.72 14.48
CA SER A 125 -58.94 -5.67 14.07
C SER A 125 -57.58 -5.03 13.73
N GLY A 126 -57.24 -3.85 14.27
CA GLY A 126 -56.13 -3.02 13.76
C GLY A 126 -54.66 -3.36 14.13
N LYS A 127 -54.34 -4.49 14.78
CA LYS A 127 -52.95 -4.80 15.20
C LYS A 127 -52.11 -5.57 14.16
N GLY A 128 -52.73 -6.22 13.17
CA GLY A 128 -52.00 -7.04 12.17
C GLY A 128 -51.31 -6.23 11.07
N GLN A 129 -51.86 -5.07 10.68
CA GLN A 129 -51.40 -4.34 9.50
C GLN A 129 -50.05 -3.63 9.70
N LYS A 130 -49.73 -3.19 10.93
CA LYS A 130 -48.43 -2.58 11.26
C LYS A 130 -47.27 -3.57 11.10
N ARG A 131 -47.45 -4.84 11.50
CA ARG A 131 -46.40 -5.88 11.32
C ARG A 131 -46.13 -6.19 9.85
N ARG A 132 -47.16 -6.17 9.00
CA ARG A 132 -47.01 -6.43 7.56
C ARG A 132 -46.24 -5.32 6.84
N LYS A 133 -46.42 -4.05 7.24
CA LYS A 133 -45.67 -2.90 6.70
C LYS A 133 -44.17 -2.97 7.09
N VAL A 134 -43.88 -3.24 8.36
CA VAL A 134 -42.48 -3.41 8.83
C VAL A 134 -41.79 -4.57 8.10
N PHE A 135 -42.50 -5.68 7.90
CA PHE A 135 -41.96 -6.84 7.17
C PHE A 135 -41.72 -6.53 5.68
N LYS A 136 -42.62 -5.78 5.02
CA LYS A 136 -42.40 -5.33 3.64
C LYS A 136 -41.20 -4.40 3.51
N ASN A 137 -41.01 -3.46 4.43
CA ASN A 137 -39.86 -2.56 4.41
C ASN A 137 -38.56 -3.32 4.68
N ALA A 138 -38.56 -4.28 5.60
CA ALA A 138 -37.41 -5.16 5.86
C ALA A 138 -37.09 -6.07 4.66
N ILE A 139 -38.11 -6.59 3.98
CA ILE A 139 -37.94 -7.34 2.73
C ILE A 139 -37.40 -6.44 1.62
N ALA A 140 -37.91 -5.22 1.46
CA ALA A 140 -37.45 -4.29 0.42
C ALA A 140 -35.99 -3.86 0.66
N SER A 141 -35.61 -3.55 1.91
CA SER A 141 -34.22 -3.25 2.27
C SER A 141 -33.31 -4.46 2.07
N ASN A 142 -33.79 -5.67 2.38
CA ASN A 142 -33.03 -6.90 2.15
C ASN A 142 -32.94 -7.26 0.66
N TRP A 143 -33.96 -7.00 -0.16
CA TRP A 143 -33.89 -7.20 -1.61
C TRP A 143 -32.95 -6.20 -2.27
N ALA A 144 -32.90 -4.96 -1.79
CA ALA A 144 -31.87 -4.03 -2.20
C ALA A 144 -30.49 -4.59 -1.83
N LYS A 145 -30.29 -5.11 -0.60
CA LYS A 145 -29.03 -5.76 -0.20
C LYS A 145 -28.66 -6.95 -1.13
N ILE A 146 -29.59 -7.89 -1.34
CA ILE A 146 -29.42 -9.08 -2.18
C ILE A 146 -29.14 -8.71 -3.64
N ARG A 147 -29.77 -7.66 -4.18
CA ARG A 147 -29.56 -7.28 -5.58
C ARG A 147 -28.24 -6.56 -5.80
N TRP A 148 -27.77 -5.77 -4.84
CA TRP A 148 -26.41 -5.24 -4.86
C TRP A 148 -25.37 -6.38 -4.80
N ASP A 149 -25.65 -7.46 -4.08
CA ASP A 149 -24.76 -8.63 -4.03
C ASP A 149 -24.79 -9.47 -5.32
N ILE A 150 -25.90 -9.49 -6.07
CA ILE A 150 -25.98 -10.21 -7.36
C ILE A 150 -25.09 -9.55 -8.43
N ASP A 151 -24.87 -8.24 -8.33
CA ASP A 151 -24.04 -7.47 -9.26
C ASP A 151 -22.58 -7.30 -8.75
N LYS A 152 -22.12 -8.13 -7.80
CA LYS A 152 -20.74 -8.12 -7.24
C LYS A 152 -19.66 -7.97 -8.32
N ASP A 153 -19.76 -8.74 -9.40
CA ASP A 153 -18.81 -8.69 -10.52
C ASP A 153 -18.78 -7.32 -11.21
N SER A 154 -19.91 -6.63 -11.28
CA SER A 154 -19.99 -5.29 -11.88
C SER A 154 -19.31 -4.24 -11.01
N LEU A 155 -19.49 -4.32 -9.68
CA LEU A 155 -18.88 -3.37 -8.74
C LEU A 155 -17.37 -3.51 -8.74
N LYS A 156 -16.87 -4.75 -8.73
CA LYS A 156 -15.45 -5.04 -8.88
C LYS A 156 -14.90 -4.48 -10.19
N ALA A 157 -15.62 -4.65 -11.30
CA ALA A 157 -15.21 -4.08 -12.59
C ALA A 157 -15.17 -2.54 -12.57
N TYR A 158 -16.12 -1.87 -11.92
CA TYR A 158 -16.07 -0.40 -11.72
C TYR A 158 -14.90 0.00 -10.82
N ARG A 159 -14.68 -0.71 -9.71
CA ARG A 159 -13.56 -0.49 -8.79
C ARG A 159 -12.23 -0.57 -9.54
N ASP A 160 -12.02 -1.63 -10.32
CA ASP A 160 -10.78 -1.86 -11.06
C ASP A 160 -10.57 -0.78 -12.15
N LYS A 161 -11.63 -0.37 -12.85
CA LYS A 161 -11.58 0.75 -13.82
C LYS A 161 -11.25 2.08 -13.15
N LEU A 162 -11.90 2.41 -12.04
CA LEU A 162 -11.65 3.65 -11.29
C LEU A 162 -10.24 3.64 -10.70
N GLN A 163 -9.74 2.51 -10.19
CA GLN A 163 -8.37 2.36 -9.73
C GLN A 163 -7.37 2.57 -10.86
N ALA A 164 -7.65 2.07 -12.06
CA ALA A 164 -6.83 2.33 -13.24
C ALA A 164 -6.78 3.84 -13.58
N HIS A 165 -7.92 4.56 -13.48
CA HIS A 165 -7.97 6.01 -13.65
C HIS A 165 -7.14 6.75 -12.59
N ILE A 166 -7.22 6.35 -11.32
CA ILE A 166 -6.39 6.92 -10.24
C ILE A 166 -4.90 6.73 -10.54
N ASN A 167 -4.52 5.52 -10.94
CA ASN A 167 -3.12 5.19 -11.25
C ASN A 167 -2.63 6.00 -12.46
N ALA A 168 -3.44 6.14 -13.50
CA ALA A 168 -3.13 6.96 -14.67
C ALA A 168 -2.98 8.45 -14.32
N ILE A 169 -3.90 9.00 -13.51
CA ILE A 169 -3.81 10.39 -13.03
C ILE A 169 -2.52 10.58 -12.24
N ASN A 170 -2.22 9.71 -11.28
CA ASN A 170 -1.01 9.80 -10.46
C ASN A 170 0.28 9.68 -11.29
N LEU A 171 0.29 8.85 -12.34
CA LEU A 171 1.41 8.76 -13.27
C LEU A 171 1.63 10.08 -14.00
N VAL A 172 0.58 10.66 -14.58
CA VAL A 172 0.64 11.95 -15.28
C VAL A 172 1.10 13.07 -14.34
N LEU A 173 0.57 13.12 -13.12
CA LEU A 173 1.00 14.06 -12.08
C LEU A 173 2.50 13.92 -11.77
N SER A 174 2.98 12.69 -11.59
CA SER A 174 4.38 12.40 -11.30
C SER A 174 5.30 12.80 -12.45
N THR A 175 4.91 12.49 -13.70
CA THR A 175 5.65 12.91 -14.90
C THR A 175 5.70 14.42 -15.03
N PHE A 176 4.59 15.12 -14.77
CA PHE A 176 4.55 16.58 -14.79
C PHE A 176 5.46 17.20 -13.71
N HIS A 177 5.39 16.70 -12.48
CA HIS A 177 6.26 17.15 -11.39
C HIS A 177 7.74 16.92 -11.71
N TRP A 178 8.10 15.78 -12.30
CA TRP A 178 9.46 15.51 -12.75
C TRP A 178 9.91 16.51 -13.82
N SER A 179 9.08 16.73 -14.86
CA SER A 179 9.38 17.69 -15.93
C SER A 179 9.53 19.12 -15.40
N ALA A 180 8.67 19.54 -14.47
CA ALA A 180 8.77 20.85 -13.83
C ALA A 180 10.06 20.99 -13.01
N THR A 181 10.43 19.94 -12.26
CA THR A 181 11.67 19.89 -11.48
C THR A 181 12.90 19.93 -12.38
N GLU A 182 12.88 19.23 -13.52
CA GLU A 182 13.95 19.24 -14.52
C GLU A 182 14.11 20.62 -15.16
N LYS A 183 13.01 21.31 -15.48
CA LYS A 183 13.04 22.70 -15.98
C LYS A 183 13.62 23.67 -14.95
N ILE A 184 13.25 23.53 -13.68
CA ILE A 184 13.84 24.33 -12.58
C ILE A 184 15.34 24.04 -12.46
N HIS A 185 15.76 22.77 -12.53
CA HIS A 185 17.17 22.39 -12.48
C HIS A 185 17.96 22.96 -13.67
N ALA A 186 17.41 22.90 -14.89
CA ALA A 186 18.00 23.49 -16.08
C ALA A 186 18.11 25.02 -15.98
N HIS A 187 17.08 25.69 -15.45
CA HIS A 187 17.10 27.13 -15.21
C HIS A 187 18.16 27.52 -14.17
N ASN A 188 18.23 26.80 -13.04
CA ASN A 188 19.22 27.02 -11.99
C ASN A 188 20.64 26.80 -12.52
N LYS A 189 20.86 25.79 -13.37
CA LYS A 189 22.15 25.54 -14.02
C LYS A 189 22.55 26.71 -14.93
N ALA A 190 21.63 27.18 -15.79
CA ALA A 190 21.89 28.33 -16.66
C ALA A 190 22.15 29.62 -15.86
N GLN A 191 21.45 29.81 -14.73
CA GLN A 191 21.69 30.93 -13.82
C GLN A 191 23.07 30.83 -13.14
N ALA A 192 23.46 29.63 -12.70
CA ALA A 192 24.77 29.39 -12.11
C ALA A 192 25.91 29.68 -13.11
N GLU A 193 25.77 29.24 -14.36
CA GLU A 193 26.71 29.56 -15.45
C GLU A 193 26.79 31.07 -15.71
N LYS A 194 25.66 31.78 -15.70
CA LYS A 194 25.63 33.24 -15.85
C LYS A 194 26.28 33.98 -14.67
N ILE A 195 26.07 33.51 -13.44
CA ILE A 195 26.74 34.05 -12.24
C ILE A 195 28.25 33.82 -12.34
N GLN A 196 28.68 32.64 -12.78
CA GLN A 196 30.10 32.35 -13.00
C GLN A 196 30.70 33.28 -14.07
N GLN A 197 30.00 33.50 -15.18
CA GLN A 197 30.44 34.45 -16.21
C GLN A 197 30.61 35.87 -15.66
N TYR A 198 29.65 36.37 -14.87
CA TYR A 198 29.78 37.69 -14.24
C TYR A 198 30.96 37.76 -13.27
N HIS A 199 31.25 36.67 -12.55
CA HIS A 199 32.41 36.59 -11.68
C HIS A 199 33.72 36.68 -12.49
N ASP A 200 33.83 35.92 -13.57
CA ASP A 200 35.01 35.91 -14.44
C ASP A 200 35.22 37.28 -15.12
N ASP A 201 34.14 37.92 -15.59
CA ASP A 201 34.17 39.28 -16.16
C ASP A 201 34.62 40.33 -15.14
N MET A 202 34.17 40.22 -13.89
CA MET A 202 34.58 41.09 -12.79
C MET A 202 36.07 40.89 -12.43
N VAL A 203 36.55 39.65 -12.38
CA VAL A 203 37.98 39.35 -12.16
C VAL A 203 38.83 39.95 -13.28
N LYS A 204 38.39 39.85 -14.54
CA LYS A 204 39.06 40.44 -15.71
C LYS A 204 39.04 41.98 -15.69
N SER A 205 37.96 42.60 -15.25
CA SER A 205 37.88 44.06 -15.08
C SER A 205 38.82 44.55 -13.97
N ASN A 206 38.87 43.84 -12.84
CA ASN A 206 39.77 44.15 -11.73
C ASN A 206 41.24 44.01 -12.10
N SER A 207 41.62 42.98 -12.87
CA SER A 207 43.00 42.86 -13.36
C SER A 207 43.37 43.97 -14.35
N SER A 208 42.43 44.39 -15.20
CA SER A 208 42.63 45.53 -16.11
C SER A 208 42.79 46.86 -15.35
N LEU A 209 42.01 47.06 -14.29
CA LEU A 209 42.14 48.22 -13.41
C LEU A 209 43.49 48.21 -12.66
N ALA A 210 43.93 47.04 -12.17
CA ALA A 210 45.23 46.90 -11.51
C ALA A 210 46.38 47.29 -12.44
N LEU A 211 46.36 46.85 -13.70
CA LEU A 211 47.35 47.23 -14.71
C LEU A 211 47.35 48.74 -15.00
N LEU A 212 46.17 49.37 -15.07
CA LEU A 212 46.06 50.82 -15.26
C LEU A 212 46.66 51.59 -14.08
N VAL A 213 46.38 51.15 -12.85
CA VAL A 213 46.93 51.75 -11.62
C VAL A 213 48.46 51.61 -11.60
N GLU A 214 48.99 50.45 -11.99
CA GLU A 214 50.45 50.21 -12.07
C GLU A 214 51.13 51.10 -13.13
N ALA A 215 50.48 51.30 -14.28
CA ALA A 215 50.96 52.19 -15.34
C ALA A 215 50.98 53.67 -14.88
N MET A 216 49.91 54.12 -14.21
CA MET A 216 49.85 55.48 -13.63
C MET A 216 50.91 55.68 -12.55
N HIS A 217 51.11 54.68 -11.69
CA HIS A 217 52.14 54.69 -10.65
C HIS A 217 53.54 54.78 -11.26
N SER A 218 53.81 54.01 -12.33
CA SER A 218 55.09 54.06 -13.05
C SER A 218 55.33 55.43 -13.70
N MET A 219 54.31 56.02 -14.32
CA MET A 219 54.38 57.37 -14.92
C MET A 219 54.66 58.46 -13.88
N MET A 220 54.14 58.32 -12.66
CA MET A 220 54.39 59.25 -11.56
C MET A 220 55.78 59.11 -10.95
N LEU A 221 56.36 57.90 -10.96
CA LEU A 221 57.68 57.65 -10.40
C LEU A 221 58.83 57.92 -11.38
N GLU A 222 58.59 57.80 -12.69
CA GLU A 222 59.58 58.12 -13.73
C GLU A 222 59.75 59.65 -13.87
N PRO A 223 60.87 60.25 -13.42
CA PRO A 223 61.10 61.68 -13.53
C PRO A 223 61.19 62.03 -15.01
N THR A 224 60.32 62.92 -15.47
CA THR A 224 60.30 63.46 -16.84
C THR A 224 61.67 63.99 -17.23
N ARG A 225 62.52 63.13 -17.82
CA ARG A 225 63.77 63.53 -18.48
C ARG A 225 63.42 64.04 -19.86
N THR A 226 62.75 65.19 -19.92
CA THR A 226 62.62 65.98 -21.15
C THR A 226 63.99 66.55 -21.50
N THR A 227 64.71 65.84 -22.38
CA THR A 227 65.87 66.38 -23.10
C THR A 227 65.43 66.60 -24.54
N PRO A 228 65.43 67.83 -25.07
CA PRO A 228 65.00 68.11 -26.43
C PRO A 228 66.18 67.96 -27.38
N HIS A 229 66.15 66.98 -28.30
CA HIS A 229 67.05 66.99 -29.45
C HIS A 229 66.38 66.43 -30.73
N SER A 230 65.93 67.40 -31.53
CA SER A 230 66.04 67.53 -33.00
C SER A 230 66.61 66.36 -33.82
N ALA A 231 65.85 65.99 -34.86
CA ALA A 231 66.22 65.43 -36.19
C ALA A 231 67.04 64.11 -36.21
N GLN A 232 66.74 63.11 -37.03
CA GLN A 232 66.45 63.17 -38.47
C GLN A 232 65.91 61.80 -38.92
N MET A 233 65.10 61.80 -39.98
CA MET A 233 64.48 60.64 -40.62
C MET A 233 65.49 59.59 -41.07
N ASP A 234 65.17 58.31 -40.93
CA ASP A 234 65.01 57.47 -42.12
C ASP A 234 64.13 56.23 -41.90
N ILE A 235 63.45 55.90 -42.98
CA ILE A 235 62.41 54.90 -43.18
C ILE A 235 63.08 53.57 -43.52
N GLU A 236 62.76 52.47 -42.83
CA GLU A 236 62.56 51.19 -43.54
C GLU A 236 61.87 50.10 -42.71
N ASN A 237 60.85 49.52 -43.36
CA ASN A 237 60.11 48.33 -43.01
C ASN A 237 61.02 47.10 -42.81
N SER A 238 60.77 46.29 -41.78
CA SER A 238 60.83 44.84 -41.99
C SER A 238 60.03 44.02 -40.98
N PHE A 239 59.28 43.09 -41.57
CA PHE A 239 58.31 42.17 -41.01
C PHE A 239 58.91 40.76 -41.10
N ARG A 240 59.20 40.09 -39.97
CA ARG A 240 59.56 38.65 -39.79
C ARG A 240 60.05 38.49 -38.34
N GLY A 241 59.82 37.46 -37.56
CA GLY A 241 59.21 36.13 -37.67
C GLY A 241 59.58 35.41 -36.35
N LEU A 242 58.61 34.80 -35.65
CA LEU A 242 58.47 33.36 -35.45
C LEU A 242 59.43 32.65 -34.45
N SER A 243 58.78 32.06 -33.43
CA SER A 243 59.01 30.74 -32.82
C SER A 243 60.16 30.44 -31.86
N GLY A 244 59.77 29.72 -30.80
CA GLY A 244 60.59 28.93 -29.87
C GLY A 244 60.30 29.34 -28.41
N LEU A 245 60.11 28.50 -27.41
CA LEU A 245 59.93 27.05 -27.24
C LEU A 245 59.79 26.87 -25.70
N ALA A 246 58.96 25.93 -25.24
CA ALA A 246 58.71 25.71 -23.81
C ALA A 246 59.91 25.10 -23.06
N ALA A 247 60.08 25.47 -21.78
CA ALA A 247 60.81 24.69 -20.78
C ALA A 247 60.32 25.02 -19.35
N GLU A 248 59.95 23.98 -18.61
CA GLU A 248 59.47 23.94 -17.22
C GLU A 248 60.63 24.08 -16.20
N PRO A 249 60.41 24.63 -14.99
CA PRO A 249 61.29 24.46 -13.82
C PRO A 249 60.60 23.86 -12.55
N PRO A 250 61.38 23.40 -11.54
CA PRO A 250 61.22 22.11 -10.83
C PRO A 250 60.68 22.18 -9.36
N PRO A 251 60.58 21.05 -8.61
CA PRO A 251 59.88 20.93 -7.32
C PRO A 251 60.80 21.07 -6.08
N PRO A 252 60.24 21.11 -4.84
CA PRO A 252 61.05 20.77 -3.66
C PRO A 252 60.40 19.85 -2.59
N VAL A 253 61.15 18.80 -2.23
CA VAL A 253 61.66 18.37 -0.89
C VAL A 253 60.69 18.18 0.32
N GLY A 254 60.64 16.94 0.86
CA GLY A 254 60.05 16.55 2.18
C GLY A 254 61.01 16.77 3.37
N PRO A 255 61.09 15.94 4.44
CA PRO A 255 60.19 14.87 4.94
C PRO A 255 60.00 14.90 6.50
N LYS A 256 59.21 13.97 7.07
CA LYS A 256 59.61 13.04 8.17
C LYS A 256 58.40 12.35 8.82
N SER A 257 58.47 11.02 8.78
CA SER A 257 57.58 10.01 9.40
C SER A 257 57.85 9.88 10.92
N VAL A 258 56.99 9.21 11.70
CA VAL A 258 57.11 7.77 12.07
C VAL A 258 55.90 7.33 12.94
N PRO A 259 55.52 6.02 12.99
CA PRO A 259 54.14 5.51 13.06
C PRO A 259 53.84 4.59 14.28
N SER A 260 52.57 4.17 14.50
CA SER A 260 52.17 2.83 15.06
C SER A 260 50.63 2.59 15.17
N PRO A 261 50.08 1.39 15.53
CA PRO A 261 49.41 0.48 14.57
C PRO A 261 48.02 -0.10 14.98
N VAL A 262 47.37 -0.76 14.00
CA VAL A 262 46.39 -1.88 14.00
C VAL A 262 45.48 -2.11 15.22
N ILE A 263 44.16 -1.89 15.07
CA ILE A 263 43.10 -2.66 15.78
C ILE A 263 41.88 -2.89 14.85
N ARG A 264 41.59 -4.19 14.63
CA ARG A 264 40.35 -4.91 14.25
C ARG A 264 39.14 -4.09 13.76
N SER A 265 38.82 -4.31 12.47
CA SER A 265 37.55 -3.93 11.84
C SER A 265 36.43 -4.90 12.27
N VAL A 266 35.34 -4.37 12.81
CA VAL A 266 34.06 -5.07 13.00
C VAL A 266 33.10 -4.58 11.93
N ALA A 267 32.58 -5.54 11.17
CA ALA A 267 31.74 -5.36 10.00
C ALA A 267 30.52 -4.47 10.28
N ALA A 268 30.39 -3.39 9.53
CA ALA A 268 29.13 -2.68 9.37
C ALA A 268 28.27 -3.45 8.36
N HIS A 269 27.17 -4.03 8.84
CA HIS A 269 26.12 -4.55 7.98
C HIS A 269 25.52 -3.41 7.14
N ARG A 270 25.83 -3.41 5.83
CA ARG A 270 25.00 -2.74 4.83
C ARG A 270 23.71 -3.54 4.69
N VAL A 271 22.59 -2.92 5.05
CA VAL A 271 21.26 -3.38 4.66
C VAL A 271 21.10 -3.07 3.17
N PRO A 272 20.79 -4.04 2.31
CA PRO A 272 20.44 -3.76 0.92
C PRO A 272 19.01 -3.21 0.90
N LEU A 273 18.83 -1.98 0.39
CA LEU A 273 17.55 -1.61 -0.19
C LEU A 273 17.37 -2.45 -1.46
N GLY A 274 16.63 -3.56 -1.33
CA GLY A 274 16.11 -4.29 -2.47
C GLY A 274 15.02 -3.46 -3.12
N MET A 275 15.32 -2.87 -4.28
CA MET A 275 14.28 -2.41 -5.20
C MET A 275 13.67 -3.66 -5.83
N SER A 276 12.44 -3.97 -5.44
CA SER A 276 11.64 -4.97 -6.12
C SER A 276 11.14 -4.37 -7.44
N ASP A 277 11.67 -4.88 -8.54
CA ASP A 277 11.10 -4.74 -9.88
C ASP A 277 9.65 -5.25 -9.87
N MET A 278 8.69 -4.33 -9.83
CA MET A 278 7.32 -4.62 -10.25
C MET A 278 7.21 -4.36 -11.76
N ARG A 279 7.58 -5.38 -12.53
CA ARG A 279 7.25 -5.50 -13.94
C ARG A 279 5.76 -5.87 -14.04
N SER A 280 4.89 -4.86 -14.01
CA SER A 280 3.45 -5.04 -14.28
C SER A 280 3.21 -5.08 -15.79
N THR A 281 2.93 -6.28 -16.29
CA THR A 281 2.52 -6.57 -17.66
C THR A 281 1.08 -6.10 -17.85
N PHE A 282 0.89 -4.89 -18.40
CA PHE A 282 -0.41 -4.45 -18.91
C PHE A 282 -0.47 -4.82 -20.41
N ALA A 283 -0.94 -6.02 -20.69
CA ALA A 283 -1.22 -6.47 -22.05
C ALA A 283 -2.56 -7.21 -22.07
N GLY A 284 -3.61 -6.52 -22.55
CA GLY A 284 -4.91 -7.12 -22.76
C GLY A 284 -5.97 -6.06 -23.06
N LEU A 285 -6.63 -6.21 -24.21
CA LEU A 285 -7.81 -5.48 -24.71
C LEU A 285 -7.54 -4.29 -25.67
N ALA A 286 -7.10 -4.61 -26.88
CA ALA A 286 -7.68 -4.07 -28.11
C ALA A 286 -7.39 -5.03 -29.28
N ALA A 287 -8.41 -5.76 -29.73
CA ALA A 287 -8.33 -6.61 -30.91
C ALA A 287 -8.84 -5.84 -32.12
N SER A 288 -7.97 -5.53 -33.10
CA SER A 288 -8.26 -5.61 -34.54
C SER A 288 -7.04 -5.22 -35.40
N SER A 289 -6.37 -6.24 -35.96
CA SER A 289 -6.07 -6.37 -37.40
C SER A 289 -5.35 -5.23 -38.15
N ILE A 290 -4.02 -5.37 -38.38
CA ILE A 290 -3.34 -5.54 -39.69
C ILE A 290 -1.79 -5.55 -39.46
N ALA A 291 -1.10 -6.48 -40.12
CA ALA A 291 0.30 -6.92 -39.92
C ALA A 291 1.32 -6.21 -40.88
N PRO A 292 2.58 -6.69 -41.05
CA PRO A 292 3.72 -6.66 -40.11
C PRO A 292 5.03 -6.09 -40.73
N GLY A 293 6.03 -5.72 -39.89
CA GLY A 293 7.37 -5.32 -40.36
C GLY A 293 8.45 -5.29 -39.24
N ILE A 294 9.39 -6.25 -39.33
CA ILE A 294 10.59 -6.64 -38.54
C ILE A 294 11.72 -5.55 -38.55
N PRO A 295 12.85 -5.54 -37.78
CA PRO A 295 13.43 -6.45 -36.75
C PRO A 295 13.94 -5.82 -35.41
N GLN A 296 14.31 -6.75 -34.53
CA GLN A 296 14.93 -6.70 -33.21
C GLN A 296 16.34 -6.07 -33.16
N HIS A 297 16.65 -5.35 -32.07
CA HIS A 297 18.01 -5.20 -31.54
C HIS A 297 18.01 -5.28 -30.01
N THR A 298 18.67 -6.31 -29.47
CA THR A 298 19.00 -6.50 -28.05
C THR A 298 20.41 -6.00 -27.75
N PRO A 299 20.66 -5.27 -26.66
CA PRO A 299 22.00 -5.12 -26.11
C PRO A 299 22.25 -6.19 -25.03
N SER A 300 23.21 -7.06 -25.32
CA SER A 300 23.87 -7.97 -24.39
C SER A 300 24.74 -7.17 -23.41
N LEU A 301 24.49 -7.30 -22.11
CA LEU A 301 25.39 -6.82 -21.05
C LEU A 301 26.14 -8.02 -20.44
N LEU A 302 27.40 -8.13 -20.84
CA LEU A 302 28.41 -9.03 -20.27
C LEU A 302 28.82 -8.56 -18.88
N PHE A 303 28.44 -9.31 -17.84
CA PHE A 303 29.06 -9.22 -16.52
C PHE A 303 30.41 -9.93 -16.54
N ARG A 304 31.48 -9.13 -16.39
CA ARG A 304 32.87 -9.56 -16.27
C ARG A 304 33.10 -10.17 -14.89
N ALA A 305 33.23 -11.49 -14.82
CA ALA A 305 33.74 -12.20 -13.65
C ALA A 305 35.24 -11.95 -13.49
N MET A 306 35.67 -11.52 -12.30
CA MET A 306 37.09 -11.39 -11.93
C MET A 306 37.60 -12.74 -11.38
N PRO A 307 38.82 -13.18 -11.75
CA PRO A 307 39.35 -14.45 -11.31
C PRO A 307 39.95 -14.35 -9.90
N ALA A 308 39.79 -15.43 -9.14
CA ALA A 308 40.48 -15.68 -7.90
C ALA A 308 41.99 -15.75 -8.15
N VAL A 309 42.76 -14.94 -7.42
CA VAL A 309 44.23 -15.02 -7.41
C VAL A 309 44.64 -15.82 -6.18
N ASP A 310 45.23 -16.97 -6.48
CA ASP A 310 45.77 -17.94 -5.53
C ASP A 310 46.90 -17.38 -4.68
N ALA A 311 46.87 -17.82 -3.42
CA ALA A 311 47.90 -17.60 -2.43
C ALA A 311 49.10 -18.52 -2.69
N ALA A 312 50.29 -17.94 -2.82
CA ALA A 312 51.54 -18.68 -2.62
C ALA A 312 52.56 -17.79 -1.90
N ALA A 313 53.14 -18.37 -0.87
CA ALA A 313 53.89 -17.76 0.21
C ALA A 313 55.29 -17.29 -0.19
N THR A 314 55.76 -16.21 0.44
CA THR A 314 57.17 -16.04 0.83
C THR A 314 57.23 -15.08 2.03
N ALA A 315 57.70 -15.57 3.18
CA ALA A 315 57.86 -14.79 4.41
C ALA A 315 59.25 -14.14 4.50
N PRO A 316 59.35 -12.92 5.04
CA PRO A 316 60.54 -12.44 5.75
C PRO A 316 60.19 -11.90 7.17
N PRO A 317 61.19 -11.62 8.04
CA PRO A 317 61.18 -12.08 9.44
C PRO A 317 60.62 -11.11 10.49
N LEU A 318 60.37 -11.69 11.66
CA LEU A 318 59.90 -11.13 12.93
C LEU A 318 60.64 -9.84 13.36
N VAL A 319 59.91 -8.73 13.51
CA VAL A 319 60.36 -7.55 14.26
C VAL A 319 59.34 -7.26 15.37
N ILE A 320 59.79 -7.52 16.60
CA ILE A 320 59.12 -7.24 17.87
C ILE A 320 58.98 -5.71 18.01
N ARG A 321 57.75 -5.16 18.00
CA ARG A 321 57.48 -3.76 18.34
C ARG A 321 56.52 -3.66 19.52
N HIS A 322 56.95 -2.87 20.50
CA HIS A 322 56.32 -2.64 21.79
C HIS A 322 54.84 -2.23 21.71
N ARG A 323 54.03 -2.87 22.57
CA ARG A 323 52.61 -2.56 22.86
C ARG A 323 52.48 -1.09 23.28
N VAL A 324 51.80 -0.28 22.46
CA VAL A 324 51.18 0.97 22.92
C VAL A 324 49.99 0.57 23.81
N PRO A 325 49.84 1.13 25.03
CA PRO A 325 48.69 0.84 25.88
C PRO A 325 47.41 1.20 25.12
N PRO A 326 46.35 0.36 25.21
CA PRO A 326 45.12 0.58 24.47
C PRO A 326 44.57 1.96 24.86
N LYS A 327 44.34 2.83 23.85
CA LYS A 327 43.63 4.10 24.05
C LYS A 327 42.39 3.80 24.89
N PRO A 328 42.10 4.60 25.94
CA PRO A 328 40.88 4.44 26.72
C PRO A 328 39.72 4.40 25.74
N ARG A 329 38.95 3.31 25.76
CA ARG A 329 37.77 3.16 24.91
C ARG A 329 36.94 4.40 25.17
N LYS A 330 36.74 5.22 24.13
CA LYS A 330 35.83 6.37 24.21
C LYS A 330 34.53 5.82 24.78
N GLU A 331 34.20 6.25 25.99
CA GLU A 331 32.93 5.90 26.60
C GLU A 331 31.84 6.29 25.60
N LEU A 332 30.93 5.35 25.34
CA LEU A 332 29.79 5.63 24.50
C LEU A 332 29.02 6.78 25.14
N PRO A 333 28.59 7.79 24.36
CA PRO A 333 27.71 8.83 24.86
C PRO A 333 26.57 8.21 25.68
N PRO A 334 26.19 8.83 26.82
CA PRO A 334 25.18 8.29 27.73
C PRO A 334 23.84 7.99 27.03
N GLU A 335 23.53 8.73 25.96
CA GLU A 335 22.38 8.49 25.08
C GLU A 335 22.44 7.11 24.39
N ILE A 336 23.60 6.70 23.88
CA ILE A 336 23.78 5.39 23.23
C ILE A 336 23.70 4.27 24.27
N VAL A 337 24.24 4.49 25.47
CA VAL A 337 24.12 3.54 26.58
C VAL A 337 22.65 3.35 26.97
N ALA A 338 21.89 4.43 27.10
CA ALA A 338 20.46 4.39 27.39
C ALA A 338 19.66 3.65 26.28
N ILE A 339 19.99 3.90 25.00
CA ILE A 339 19.38 3.18 23.87
C ILE A 339 19.71 1.68 23.93
N ASN A 340 20.95 1.31 24.23
CA ASN A 340 21.35 -0.10 24.33
C ASN A 340 20.67 -0.83 25.49
N ILE A 341 20.56 -0.18 26.66
CA ILE A 341 19.80 -0.73 27.80
C ILE A 341 18.34 -0.93 27.41
N LYS A 342 17.70 0.07 26.78
CA LYS A 342 16.32 -0.03 26.31
C LYS A 342 16.12 -1.19 25.33
N ARG A 343 17.03 -1.38 24.37
CA ARG A 343 17.00 -2.50 23.42
C ARG A 343 17.18 -3.85 24.11
N GLN A 344 18.07 -3.97 25.10
CA GLN A 344 18.26 -5.19 25.88
C GLN A 344 17.01 -5.54 26.71
N THR A 345 16.43 -4.55 27.40
CA THR A 345 15.19 -4.76 28.18
C THR A 345 14.02 -5.17 27.27
N GLN A 346 13.87 -4.52 26.11
CA GLN A 346 12.85 -4.89 25.12
C GLN A 346 13.07 -6.29 24.55
N GLY A 347 14.32 -6.66 24.22
CA GLY A 347 14.67 -7.99 23.73
C GLY A 347 14.43 -9.09 24.78
N ALA A 348 14.78 -8.83 26.05
CA ALA A 348 14.54 -9.76 27.16
C ALA A 348 13.04 -9.97 27.41
N LYS A 349 12.22 -8.90 27.35
CA LYS A 349 10.77 -8.99 27.45
C LYS A 349 10.18 -9.81 26.29
N ALA A 350 10.56 -9.50 25.05
CA ALA A 350 10.10 -10.25 23.87
C ALA A 350 10.49 -11.74 23.92
N LEU A 351 11.67 -12.07 24.46
CA LEU A 351 12.10 -13.46 24.66
C LEU A 351 11.29 -14.17 25.76
N ALA A 352 10.96 -13.48 26.86
CA ALA A 352 10.11 -14.04 27.92
C ALA A 352 8.69 -14.31 27.40
N ASP A 353 8.10 -13.36 26.67
CA ASP A 353 6.79 -13.50 26.02
C ASP A 353 6.79 -14.67 25.02
N LEU A 354 7.88 -14.80 24.24
CA LEU A 354 8.05 -15.94 23.33
C LEU A 354 8.14 -17.27 24.09
N LYS A 355 8.93 -17.36 25.17
CA LYS A 355 9.03 -18.58 25.99
C LYS A 355 7.68 -18.97 26.59
N GLN A 356 6.90 -18.00 27.06
CA GLN A 356 5.55 -18.24 27.59
C GLN A 356 4.58 -18.68 26.48
N SER A 357 4.72 -18.18 25.26
CA SER A 357 3.92 -18.64 24.12
C SER A 357 4.26 -20.07 23.66
N LEU A 358 5.47 -20.54 23.96
CA LEU A 358 5.98 -21.87 23.57
C LEU A 358 5.70 -22.96 24.61
N THR A 359 5.27 -22.63 25.84
CA THR A 359 4.88 -23.66 26.80
C THR A 359 3.64 -24.39 26.26
N PRO A 360 3.70 -25.72 26.06
CA PRO A 360 2.61 -26.47 25.46
C PRO A 360 1.36 -26.32 26.32
N LYS A 361 0.28 -25.80 25.72
CA LYS A 361 -1.02 -25.75 26.40
C LYS A 361 -1.48 -27.19 26.66
N PRO A 362 -2.07 -27.48 27.84
CA PRO A 362 -2.60 -28.80 28.13
C PRO A 362 -3.60 -29.20 27.04
N GLN A 363 -3.46 -30.42 26.54
CA GLN A 363 -4.32 -30.95 25.48
C GLN A 363 -5.76 -31.08 26.01
N PRO A 364 -6.76 -30.46 25.37
CA PRO A 364 -8.12 -30.42 25.89
C PRO A 364 -8.79 -31.80 25.81
N SER A 365 -9.74 -32.03 26.71
CA SER A 365 -10.37 -33.35 26.89
C SER A 365 -11.21 -33.83 25.70
N PHE A 366 -11.65 -32.94 24.80
CA PHE A 366 -12.43 -33.30 23.60
C PHE A 366 -11.64 -34.17 22.60
N LEU A 367 -10.30 -34.17 22.68
CA LEU A 367 -9.47 -35.02 21.82
C LEU A 367 -9.48 -36.50 22.25
N LYS A 368 -10.17 -36.81 23.35
CA LYS A 368 -10.46 -38.18 23.77
C LYS A 368 -11.87 -38.56 23.28
N PRO A 369 -12.10 -39.80 22.83
CA PRO A 369 -13.34 -40.27 22.19
C PRO A 369 -14.55 -40.42 23.15
N VAL A 370 -14.66 -39.56 24.16
CA VAL A 370 -15.81 -39.48 25.07
C VAL A 370 -16.76 -38.40 24.55
N VAL A 371 -18.08 -38.61 24.64
CA VAL A 371 -19.09 -37.60 24.27
C VAL A 371 -18.78 -36.31 25.02
N PRO A 372 -18.42 -35.22 24.31
CA PRO A 372 -18.02 -33.99 24.98
C PRO A 372 -19.26 -33.32 25.59
N THR A 373 -19.04 -32.57 26.66
CA THR A 373 -20.00 -31.58 27.16
C THR A 373 -19.78 -30.24 26.46
N VAL A 374 -20.78 -29.35 26.46
CA VAL A 374 -20.63 -28.00 25.87
C VAL A 374 -19.42 -27.23 26.44
N PRO A 375 -19.13 -27.25 27.76
CA PRO A 375 -17.92 -26.63 28.31
C PRO A 375 -16.62 -27.21 27.74
N GLN A 376 -16.56 -28.51 27.46
CA GLN A 376 -15.38 -29.14 26.85
C GLN A 376 -15.21 -28.73 25.38
N LEU A 377 -16.32 -28.54 24.63
CA LEU A 377 -16.26 -27.97 23.29
C LEU A 377 -15.82 -26.50 23.31
N LEU A 378 -16.27 -25.69 24.28
CA LEU A 378 -15.81 -24.31 24.46
C LEU A 378 -14.31 -24.23 24.79
N GLU A 379 -13.81 -25.11 25.66
CA GLU A 379 -12.38 -25.24 25.95
C GLU A 379 -11.62 -25.65 24.68
N GLY A 380 -12.19 -26.61 23.94
CA GLY A 380 -11.63 -27.08 22.69
C GLY A 380 -11.55 -26.00 21.61
N LEU A 381 -12.57 -25.14 21.52
CA LEU A 381 -12.63 -24.00 20.63
C LEU A 381 -11.47 -23.03 20.92
N LYS A 382 -11.25 -22.67 22.19
CA LYS A 382 -10.12 -21.81 22.60
C LYS A 382 -8.76 -22.44 22.28
N TYR A 383 -8.66 -23.76 22.31
CA TYR A 383 -7.44 -24.49 21.96
C TYR A 383 -7.19 -24.50 20.45
N VAL A 384 -8.19 -24.84 19.61
CA VAL A 384 -7.99 -24.90 18.15
C VAL A 384 -7.73 -23.52 17.55
N PHE A 385 -8.31 -22.46 18.12
CA PHE A 385 -8.05 -21.06 17.74
C PHE A 385 -6.79 -20.46 18.36
N SER A 386 -5.98 -21.26 19.08
CA SER A 386 -4.71 -20.77 19.62
C SER A 386 -3.66 -20.60 18.51
N PRO A 387 -2.85 -19.51 18.55
CA PRO A 387 -1.84 -19.25 17.53
C PRO A 387 -0.91 -20.44 17.31
N LEU A 388 -0.64 -20.78 16.05
CA LEU A 388 0.36 -21.80 15.71
C LEU A 388 1.76 -21.34 16.14
N PRO A 389 2.62 -22.25 16.64
CA PRO A 389 3.98 -21.91 17.01
C PRO A 389 4.75 -21.41 15.78
N ARG A 390 5.40 -20.25 15.92
CA ARG A 390 6.31 -19.69 14.91
C ARG A 390 7.44 -20.69 14.68
N SER A 391 7.41 -21.37 13.55
CA SER A 391 8.32 -22.47 13.23
C SER A 391 8.80 -22.35 11.79
N THR A 392 9.81 -23.14 11.42
CA THR A 392 10.30 -23.18 10.02
C THR A 392 9.16 -23.58 9.08
N SER A 393 9.21 -23.16 7.81
CA SER A 393 8.12 -23.41 6.83
C SER A 393 7.63 -24.87 6.82
N ARG A 394 8.53 -25.86 6.94
CA ARG A 394 8.14 -27.29 7.02
C ARG A 394 7.41 -27.66 8.31
N GLN A 395 7.83 -27.12 9.44
CA GLN A 395 7.19 -27.35 10.74
C GLN A 395 5.82 -26.66 10.82
N LEU A 396 5.70 -25.48 10.20
CA LEU A 396 4.45 -24.75 10.11
C LEU A 396 3.40 -25.57 9.36
N GLU A 397 3.77 -26.16 8.22
CA GLU A 397 2.86 -27.00 7.43
C GLU A 397 2.45 -28.29 8.16
N ALA A 398 3.35 -28.88 8.94
CA ALA A 398 3.02 -30.02 9.80
C ALA A 398 2.07 -29.63 10.93
N ALA A 399 2.30 -28.48 11.57
CA ALA A 399 1.43 -27.95 12.62
C ALA A 399 0.04 -27.55 12.08
N ARG A 400 -0.01 -26.99 10.87
CA ARG A 400 -1.26 -26.68 10.13
C ARG A 400 -2.09 -27.93 9.90
N ARG A 401 -1.50 -28.98 9.31
CA ARG A 401 -2.18 -30.27 9.09
C ARG A 401 -2.64 -30.93 10.39
N MET A 402 -1.84 -30.85 11.45
CA MET A 402 -2.25 -31.34 12.76
C MET A 402 -3.46 -30.58 13.30
N ARG A 403 -3.47 -29.26 13.19
CA ARG A 403 -4.59 -28.42 13.63
C ARG A 403 -5.86 -28.66 12.84
N ILE A 404 -5.77 -28.88 11.52
CA ILE A 404 -6.91 -29.28 10.68
C ILE A 404 -7.55 -30.57 11.21
N ARG A 405 -6.74 -31.59 11.55
CA ARG A 405 -7.25 -32.83 12.15
C ARG A 405 -7.90 -32.60 13.52
N GLU A 406 -7.37 -31.70 14.34
CA GLU A 406 -7.97 -31.34 15.63
C GLU A 406 -9.32 -30.63 15.45
N LEU A 407 -9.45 -29.77 14.42
CA LEU A 407 -10.72 -29.14 14.04
C LEU A 407 -11.74 -30.16 13.55
N GLU A 408 -11.32 -31.13 12.73
CA GLU A 408 -12.17 -32.24 12.30
C GLU A 408 -12.71 -33.02 13.51
N LEU A 409 -11.85 -33.36 14.47
CA LEU A 409 -12.25 -34.02 15.71
C LEU A 409 -13.20 -33.16 16.53
N TRP A 410 -12.99 -31.84 16.60
CA TRP A 410 -13.90 -30.93 17.29
C TRP A 410 -15.30 -30.91 16.67
N ILE A 411 -15.39 -30.86 15.33
CA ILE A 411 -16.66 -30.89 14.60
C ILE A 411 -17.37 -32.25 14.75
N GLN A 412 -16.64 -33.36 14.71
CA GLN A 412 -17.19 -34.70 14.99
C GLN A 412 -17.72 -34.79 16.43
N SER A 413 -17.01 -34.19 17.38
CA SER A 413 -17.40 -34.14 18.79
C SER A 413 -18.68 -33.32 18.99
N LEU A 414 -18.82 -32.20 18.26
CA LEU A 414 -20.07 -31.42 18.18
C LEU A 414 -21.21 -32.24 17.57
N ASP A 415 -20.96 -32.96 16.46
CA ASP A 415 -21.97 -33.83 15.84
C ASP A 415 -22.45 -34.94 16.78
N HIS A 416 -21.53 -35.53 17.55
CA HIS A 416 -21.86 -36.55 18.55
C HIS A 416 -22.69 -35.96 19.69
N LEU A 417 -22.37 -34.75 20.16
CA LEU A 417 -23.15 -34.05 21.19
C LEU A 417 -24.59 -33.78 20.72
N ILE A 418 -24.76 -33.30 19.48
CA ILE A 418 -26.09 -33.04 18.91
C ILE A 418 -26.86 -34.35 18.76
N SER A 419 -26.20 -35.40 18.27
CA SER A 419 -26.82 -36.70 18.05
C SER A 419 -27.23 -37.38 19.37
N SER A 420 -26.41 -37.29 20.43
CA SER A 420 -26.76 -37.84 21.76
C SER A 420 -27.88 -37.06 22.44
N SER A 421 -27.91 -35.74 22.25
CA SER A 421 -28.97 -34.87 22.76
C SER A 421 -30.29 -35.09 22.04
N ALA A 422 -30.25 -35.36 20.72
CA ALA A 422 -31.44 -35.71 19.94
C ALA A 422 -32.03 -37.07 20.33
N ILE A 423 -31.20 -38.08 20.62
CA ILE A 423 -31.66 -39.42 21.07
C ILE A 423 -32.36 -39.32 22.44
N SER A 424 -31.84 -38.47 23.33
CA SER A 424 -32.42 -38.26 24.66
C SER A 424 -33.82 -37.63 24.62
N TYR A 425 -34.25 -37.10 23.47
CA TYR A 425 -35.56 -36.49 23.26
C TYR A 425 -36.69 -37.50 22.96
N ALA A 426 -36.40 -38.81 22.98
CA ALA A 426 -37.48 -39.81 22.87
C ALA A 426 -38.55 -39.53 23.94
N PRO A 427 -39.85 -39.37 23.56
CA PRO A 427 -40.89 -38.80 24.40
C PRO A 427 -41.16 -39.66 25.65
N SER A 428 -40.38 -39.42 26.69
CA SER A 428 -40.59 -39.93 28.04
C SER A 428 -41.52 -38.98 28.77
N THR A 429 -42.58 -39.50 29.37
CA THR A 429 -43.70 -38.75 29.98
C THR A 429 -43.34 -37.97 31.26
N ASN A 430 -42.05 -37.86 31.60
CA ASN A 430 -41.58 -37.15 32.80
C ASN A 430 -41.25 -35.67 32.50
N ASN A 431 -42.07 -34.75 33.02
CA ASN A 431 -41.92 -33.29 32.91
C ASN A 431 -40.54 -32.71 33.33
N LYS A 432 -39.68 -33.46 34.02
CA LYS A 432 -38.31 -33.02 34.36
C LYS A 432 -37.39 -32.89 33.14
N ALA A 433 -37.70 -33.56 32.02
CA ALA A 433 -36.86 -33.51 30.82
C ALA A 433 -36.98 -32.21 30.01
N ALA A 434 -38.07 -31.44 30.17
CA ALA A 434 -38.28 -30.23 29.37
C ALA A 434 -37.30 -29.10 29.72
N VAL A 435 -36.94 -28.95 31.00
CA VAL A 435 -36.01 -27.90 31.47
C VAL A 435 -34.60 -28.14 30.91
N THR A 436 -34.14 -29.40 30.88
CA THR A 436 -32.80 -29.73 30.39
C THR A 436 -32.60 -29.45 28.90
N VAL A 437 -33.65 -29.52 28.08
CA VAL A 437 -33.55 -29.28 26.63
C VAL A 437 -33.39 -27.79 26.33
N SER A 438 -34.11 -26.92 27.04
CA SER A 438 -33.99 -25.47 26.88
C SER A 438 -32.60 -24.97 27.26
N ASP A 439 -32.04 -25.51 28.35
CA ASP A 439 -30.69 -25.16 28.81
C ASP A 439 -29.63 -25.61 27.79
N GLN A 440 -29.71 -26.86 27.30
CA GLN A 440 -28.79 -27.35 26.27
C GLN A 440 -28.89 -26.57 24.94
N CYS A 441 -30.09 -26.15 24.54
CA CYS A 441 -30.29 -25.31 23.36
C CYS A 441 -29.63 -23.93 23.54
N THR A 442 -29.77 -23.33 24.73
CA THR A 442 -29.14 -22.06 25.07
C THR A 442 -27.61 -22.17 25.08
N ASP A 443 -27.09 -23.25 25.66
CA ASP A 443 -25.65 -23.54 25.68
C ASP A 443 -25.09 -23.77 24.27
N LEU A 444 -25.83 -24.45 23.39
CA LEU A 444 -25.42 -24.66 22.00
C LEU A 444 -25.43 -23.37 21.19
N VAL A 445 -26.42 -22.50 21.39
CA VAL A 445 -26.43 -21.16 20.80
C VAL A 445 -25.24 -20.31 21.30
N GLY A 446 -24.91 -20.43 22.59
CA GLY A 446 -23.71 -19.81 23.15
C GLY A 446 -22.41 -20.33 22.52
N LEU A 447 -22.34 -21.64 22.25
CA LEU A 447 -21.20 -22.26 21.56
C LEU A 447 -21.04 -21.73 20.12
N LEU A 448 -22.14 -21.62 19.37
CA LEU A 448 -22.12 -21.05 18.01
C LEU A 448 -21.66 -19.59 18.01
N SER A 449 -22.16 -18.79 18.94
CA SER A 449 -21.78 -17.38 19.05
C SER A 449 -20.30 -17.19 19.40
N GLU A 450 -19.77 -18.00 20.32
CA GLU A 450 -18.33 -17.99 20.61
C GLU A 450 -17.48 -18.52 19.45
N MET A 451 -18.00 -19.47 18.66
CA MET A 451 -17.35 -19.94 17.43
C MET A 451 -17.22 -18.82 16.39
N ASN A 452 -18.31 -18.10 16.10
CA ASN A 452 -18.29 -16.96 15.17
C ASN A 452 -17.32 -15.88 15.63
N LYS A 453 -17.39 -15.49 16.90
CA LYS A 453 -16.47 -14.52 17.49
C LYS A 453 -15.01 -14.96 17.43
N ALA A 454 -14.72 -16.25 17.62
CA ALA A 454 -13.37 -16.79 17.50
C ALA A 454 -12.87 -16.71 16.04
N ILE A 455 -13.72 -16.97 15.06
CA ILE A 455 -13.41 -16.85 13.62
C ILE A 455 -13.14 -15.39 13.25
N GLU A 456 -14.04 -14.48 13.61
CA GLU A 456 -13.93 -13.04 13.30
C GLU A 456 -12.67 -12.40 13.91
N SER A 457 -12.27 -12.84 15.11
CA SER A 457 -11.07 -12.33 15.80
C SER A 457 -9.76 -13.00 15.36
N SER A 458 -9.82 -13.97 14.45
CA SER A 458 -8.65 -14.73 13.98
C SER A 458 -7.89 -14.05 12.86
N SER A 459 -6.58 -14.29 12.81
CA SER A 459 -5.75 -13.92 11.66
C SER A 459 -6.22 -14.64 10.39
N GLU A 460 -6.00 -14.06 9.22
CA GLU A 460 -6.26 -14.64 7.89
C GLU A 460 -5.81 -16.11 7.79
N ASN A 461 -4.52 -16.39 7.98
CA ASN A 461 -3.98 -17.77 7.99
C ASN A 461 -4.71 -18.76 8.92
N MET A 462 -5.29 -18.28 10.02
CA MET A 462 -6.06 -19.12 10.95
C MET A 462 -7.47 -19.36 10.41
N ARG A 463 -8.12 -18.34 9.83
CA ARG A 463 -9.41 -18.48 9.12
C ARG A 463 -9.29 -19.45 7.96
N ASP A 464 -8.24 -19.34 7.14
CA ASP A 464 -7.98 -20.26 6.03
C ASP A 464 -7.95 -21.72 6.49
N MET A 465 -7.19 -21.98 7.54
CA MET A 465 -7.04 -23.30 8.14
C MET A 465 -8.34 -23.81 8.77
N VAL A 466 -9.10 -22.92 9.41
CA VAL A 466 -10.40 -23.25 10.01
C VAL A 466 -11.41 -23.62 8.93
N TYR A 467 -11.52 -22.85 7.85
CA TYR A 467 -12.45 -23.15 6.77
C TYR A 467 -12.06 -24.38 5.97
N GLU A 468 -10.77 -24.65 5.79
CA GLU A 468 -10.28 -25.91 5.24
C GLU A 468 -10.69 -27.09 6.14
N GLY A 469 -10.44 -27.00 7.45
CA GLY A 469 -10.82 -28.05 8.40
C GLY A 469 -12.33 -28.25 8.52
N PHE A 470 -13.11 -27.17 8.48
CA PHE A 470 -14.56 -27.22 8.50
C PHE A 470 -15.15 -27.84 7.23
N SER A 471 -14.53 -27.58 6.07
CA SER A 471 -14.90 -28.20 4.80
C SER A 471 -14.59 -29.70 4.82
N ALA A 472 -13.41 -30.08 5.30
CA ALA A 472 -13.01 -31.49 5.46
C ALA A 472 -13.94 -32.24 6.44
N ALA A 473 -14.39 -31.58 7.51
CA ALA A 473 -15.28 -32.13 8.51
C ALA A 473 -16.77 -32.09 8.15
N ARG A 474 -17.13 -31.54 6.97
CA ARG A 474 -18.53 -31.36 6.51
C ARG A 474 -19.39 -30.58 7.51
N VAL A 475 -18.88 -29.44 7.99
CA VAL A 475 -19.55 -28.59 9.00
C VAL A 475 -21.01 -28.28 8.66
N ASP A 476 -21.33 -28.11 7.37
CA ASP A 476 -22.68 -27.80 6.88
C ASP A 476 -23.73 -28.80 7.38
N HIS A 477 -23.39 -30.10 7.31
CA HIS A 477 -24.28 -31.18 7.77
C HIS A 477 -24.51 -31.13 9.30
N VAL A 478 -23.48 -30.73 10.06
CA VAL A 478 -23.58 -30.58 11.51
C VAL A 478 -24.44 -29.37 11.87
N LEU A 479 -24.26 -28.24 11.18
CA LEU A 479 -25.07 -27.04 11.38
C LEU A 479 -26.55 -27.28 11.00
N ASP A 480 -26.83 -28.02 9.93
CA ASP A 480 -28.20 -28.41 9.57
C ASP A 480 -28.88 -29.24 10.68
N LYS A 481 -28.13 -30.15 11.33
CA LYS A 481 -28.61 -30.87 12.51
C LYS A 481 -28.85 -29.94 13.69
N VAL A 482 -27.97 -28.97 13.95
CA VAL A 482 -28.16 -27.94 14.99
C VAL A 482 -29.45 -27.18 14.76
N LEU A 483 -29.70 -26.71 13.53
CA LEU A 483 -30.91 -25.95 13.19
C LEU A 483 -32.17 -26.81 13.34
N THR A 484 -32.11 -28.06 12.90
CA THR A 484 -33.22 -29.01 13.02
C THR A 484 -33.56 -29.32 14.48
N TRP A 485 -32.53 -29.50 15.31
CA TRP A 485 -32.68 -29.84 16.72
C TRP A 485 -33.13 -28.64 17.57
N THR A 486 -32.50 -27.47 17.40
CA THR A 486 -32.78 -26.29 18.23
C THR A 486 -34.07 -25.57 17.84
N LYS A 487 -34.41 -25.53 16.54
CA LYS A 487 -35.48 -24.69 15.97
C LYS A 487 -35.45 -23.23 16.45
N SER A 488 -34.28 -22.76 16.86
CA SER A 488 -34.09 -21.46 17.48
C SER A 488 -33.79 -20.43 16.40
N ILE A 489 -34.57 -19.36 16.33
CA ILE A 489 -34.31 -18.21 15.44
C ILE A 489 -32.92 -17.65 15.70
N ARG A 490 -32.46 -17.67 16.96
CA ARG A 490 -31.13 -17.22 17.31
C ARG A 490 -30.05 -18.15 16.75
N ALA A 491 -30.21 -19.47 16.86
CA ALA A 491 -29.29 -20.43 16.24
C ALA A 491 -29.23 -20.24 14.72
N GLN A 492 -30.38 -20.05 14.07
CA GLN A 492 -30.45 -19.76 12.64
C GLN A 492 -29.65 -18.52 12.26
N LYS A 493 -29.76 -17.45 13.03
CA LYS A 493 -29.00 -16.22 12.82
C LYS A 493 -27.48 -16.45 12.93
N GLU A 494 -27.02 -17.15 13.98
CA GLU A 494 -25.58 -17.41 14.15
C GLU A 494 -25.03 -18.32 13.03
N VAL A 495 -25.82 -19.29 12.55
CA VAL A 495 -25.44 -20.11 11.38
C VAL A 495 -25.41 -19.30 10.10
N GLU A 496 -26.37 -18.39 9.89
CA GLU A 496 -26.38 -17.50 8.73
C GLU A 496 -25.16 -16.57 8.72
N GLU A 497 -24.83 -15.94 9.85
CA GLU A 497 -23.62 -15.10 10.01
C GLU A 497 -22.34 -15.90 9.73
N PHE A 498 -22.24 -17.13 10.23
CA PHE A 498 -21.11 -18.04 9.91
C PHE A 498 -20.99 -18.32 8.41
N MET A 499 -22.11 -18.57 7.74
CA MET A 499 -22.15 -18.92 6.32
C MET A 499 -21.82 -17.72 5.43
N GLU A 500 -22.27 -16.52 5.81
CA GLU A 500 -21.93 -15.25 5.16
C GLU A 500 -20.42 -15.00 5.25
N GLU A 501 -19.82 -15.02 6.46
CA GLU A 501 -18.38 -14.82 6.65
C GLU A 501 -17.54 -15.88 5.91
N ARG A 502 -17.96 -17.15 5.94
CA ARG A 502 -17.27 -18.22 5.19
C ARG A 502 -17.35 -18.03 3.68
N SER A 503 -18.48 -17.52 3.17
CA SER A 503 -18.63 -17.23 1.75
C SER A 503 -17.74 -16.05 1.33
N ASP A 504 -17.78 -14.96 2.09
CA ASP A 504 -16.96 -13.78 1.85
C ASP A 504 -15.45 -14.12 1.91
N TRP A 505 -15.05 -15.03 2.81
CA TRP A 505 -13.67 -15.51 2.86
C TRP A 505 -13.27 -16.30 1.60
N ARG A 506 -14.14 -17.17 1.07
CA ARG A 506 -13.89 -17.92 -0.18
C ARG A 506 -13.91 -17.05 -1.43
N ASP A 507 -14.66 -15.96 -1.43
CA ASP A 507 -14.69 -15.03 -2.55
C ASP A 507 -13.37 -14.23 -2.64
N THR A 508 -12.61 -14.17 -1.54
CA THR A 508 -11.42 -13.31 -1.40
C THR A 508 -10.09 -14.07 -1.48
N HIS A 509 -10.08 -15.40 -1.33
CA HIS A 509 -8.90 -16.28 -1.34
C HIS A 509 -9.16 -17.48 -2.24
#